data_AF-A0A528TLV4-F1
#
_entry.id   AF-A0A528TLV4-F1
#
_cell.length_a   1.000
_cell.length_b   1.000
_cell.length_c   1.000
_cell.angle_alpha   90.00
_cell.angle_beta   90.00
_cell.angle_gamma   90.00
#
_symmetry.space_group_name_H-M   'P 1'
#
loop_
_entity.id
_entity.type
_entity.pdbx_description
1 polymer ?
#
loop_
_entity_poly.entity_id
_entity_poly.type
_entity_poly.pdbx_seq_one_letter_code
_entity_poly.pdbx_strand_id
1 'polypeptide(L)'
;GEPASPEVERKVLVIADHDPAVQRANGILSVHIGPQEIVAGLSIEFEDHLTAPEIEACVERLEARLKSDMPEITRLFVKPQATGTWERRRKPIAGAFEED
;
A
#
# COMPACT_ATOMS: atom_id res chain seq x y z
N GLY A 1 12.31 9.57 -7.42
CA GLY A 1 11.03 9.83 -8.09
C GLY A 1 10.13 10.58 -7.14
N GLU A 2 9.08 11.18 -7.65
CA GLU A 2 8.09 11.89 -6.84
C GLU A 2 7.01 10.92 -6.36
N PRO A 3 6.38 11.17 -5.19
CA PRO A 3 5.23 10.38 -4.76
C PRO A 3 4.07 10.57 -5.73
N ALA A 4 3.19 9.57 -5.81
CA ALA A 4 1.92 9.68 -6.49
C ALA A 4 1.04 10.76 -5.84
N SER A 5 0.02 11.21 -6.57
CA SER A 5 -0.91 12.18 -6.00
C SER A 5 -1.62 11.61 -4.77
N PRO A 6 -1.99 12.46 -3.78
CA PRO A 6 -2.72 12.01 -2.60
C PRO A 6 -4.07 11.33 -2.93
N GLU A 7 -4.66 11.62 -4.09
CA GLU A 7 -5.88 10.97 -4.56
C GLU A 7 -5.62 9.53 -5.00
N VAL A 8 -4.55 9.31 -5.77
CA VAL A 8 -4.10 7.96 -6.17
C VAL A 8 -3.79 7.14 -4.92
N GLU A 9 -2.97 7.66 -4.01
CA GLU A 9 -2.62 6.98 -2.77
C GLU A 9 -3.85 6.59 -1.94
N ARG A 10 -4.80 7.52 -1.79
CA ARG A 10 -6.05 7.27 -1.08
C ARG A 10 -6.89 6.18 -1.74
N LYS A 11 -6.99 6.18 -3.07
CA LYS A 11 -7.75 5.17 -3.81
C LYS A 11 -7.15 3.78 -3.62
N VAL A 12 -5.82 3.65 -3.62
CA VAL A 12 -5.15 2.37 -3.32
C VAL A 12 -5.47 1.90 -1.92
N LEU A 13 -5.38 2.79 -0.92
CA LEU A 13 -5.70 2.45 0.46
C LEU A 13 -7.14 1.98 0.61
N VAL A 14 -8.10 2.66 -0.02
CA VAL A 14 -9.52 2.26 -0.02
C VAL A 14 -9.70 0.89 -0.65
N ILE A 15 -9.05 0.61 -1.79
CA ILE A 15 -9.11 -0.72 -2.43
C ILE A 15 -8.58 -1.80 -1.49
N ALA A 16 -7.47 -1.55 -0.81
CA ALA A 16 -6.88 -2.49 0.12
C ALA A 16 -7.75 -2.73 1.36
N ASP A 17 -8.32 -1.67 1.94
CA ASP A 17 -9.17 -1.74 3.15
C ASP A 17 -10.51 -2.46 2.91
N HIS A 18 -10.90 -2.65 1.64
CA HIS A 18 -12.11 -3.37 1.26
C HIS A 18 -11.93 -4.89 1.11
N ASP A 19 -10.71 -5.41 1.08
CA ASP A 19 -10.50 -6.87 1.04
C ASP A 19 -10.79 -7.48 2.42
N PRO A 20 -11.61 -8.55 2.52
CA PRO A 20 -12.00 -9.13 3.81
C PRO A 20 -10.85 -9.73 4.63
N ALA A 21 -9.68 -9.96 4.02
CA ALA A 21 -8.49 -10.41 4.72
C ALA A 21 -7.69 -9.25 5.36
N VAL A 22 -8.02 -8.01 5.01
CA VAL A 22 -7.37 -6.80 5.52
C VAL A 22 -8.15 -6.28 6.71
N GLN A 23 -7.51 -6.28 7.88
CA GLN A 23 -8.03 -5.60 9.05
C GLN A 23 -7.85 -4.08 8.92
N ARG A 24 -6.70 -3.65 8.36
CA ARG A 24 -6.42 -2.24 8.09
C ARG A 24 -5.35 -2.02 7.03
N ALA A 25 -5.63 -1.15 6.07
CA ALA A 25 -4.63 -0.53 5.20
C ALA A 25 -3.94 0.63 5.94
N ASN A 26 -2.80 0.35 6.59
CA ASN A 26 -2.13 1.31 7.46
C ASN A 26 -1.59 2.55 6.72
N GLY A 27 -1.10 2.35 5.50
CA GLY A 27 -0.56 3.41 4.68
C GLY A 27 0.21 2.90 3.48
N ILE A 28 0.58 3.86 2.63
CA ILE A 28 1.23 3.64 1.35
C ILE A 28 2.49 4.49 1.27
N LEU A 29 3.50 3.95 0.57
CA LEU A 29 4.59 4.71 -0.02
C LEU A 29 4.49 4.52 -1.53
N SER A 30 4.64 5.59 -2.29
CA SER A 30 4.57 5.53 -3.74
C SER A 30 5.72 6.29 -4.37
N VAL A 31 6.11 5.87 -5.56
CA VAL A 31 7.11 6.59 -6.36
C VAL A 31 6.81 6.43 -7.85
N HIS A 32 6.80 7.55 -8.57
CA HIS A 32 6.84 7.55 -10.02
C HIS A 32 8.22 7.11 -10.50
N ILE A 33 8.25 6.03 -11.28
CA ILE A 33 9.45 5.49 -11.95
C ILE A 33 9.46 5.79 -13.45
N GLY A 34 8.35 6.29 -13.98
CA GLY A 34 8.18 6.78 -15.35
C GLY A 34 6.98 7.72 -15.44
N PRO A 35 6.72 8.31 -16.62
CA PRO A 35 5.66 9.32 -16.78
C PRO A 35 4.26 8.83 -16.38
N GLN A 36 4.00 7.52 -16.50
CA GLN A 36 2.73 6.89 -16.17
C GLN A 36 2.91 5.62 -15.34
N GLU A 37 4.09 5.41 -14.75
CA GLU A 37 4.41 4.20 -13.99
C GLU A 37 4.70 4.51 -12.53
N ILE A 38 3.95 3.86 -11.65
CA ILE A 38 4.02 4.00 -10.20
C ILE A 38 4.39 2.64 -9.59
N VAL A 39 5.34 2.67 -8.67
CA VAL A 39 5.58 1.56 -7.73
C VAL A 39 4.94 1.92 -6.40
N ALA A 40 4.12 1.02 -5.86
CA ALA A 40 3.43 1.19 -4.59
C ALA A 40 3.93 0.17 -3.55
N GLY A 41 4.20 0.64 -2.34
CA GLY A 41 4.46 -0.16 -1.16
C GLY A 41 3.37 0.04 -0.12
N LEU A 42 2.60 -1.00 0.20
CA LEU A 42 1.54 -0.97 1.20
C LEU A 42 2.01 -1.56 2.53
N SER A 43 1.68 -0.88 3.62
CA SER A 43 1.69 -1.47 4.95
C SER A 43 0.27 -1.92 5.27
N ILE A 44 0.09 -3.22 5.52
CA ILE A 44 -1.22 -3.82 5.75
C ILE A 44 -1.19 -4.60 7.07
N GLU A 45 -2.21 -4.38 7.90
CA GLU A 45 -2.55 -5.26 9.00
C GLU A 45 -3.61 -6.25 8.49
N PHE A 46 -3.27 -7.52 8.55
CA PHE A 46 -4.15 -8.62 8.14
C PHE A 46 -4.95 -9.12 9.33
N GLU A 47 -6.06 -9.80 9.08
CA GLU A 47 -6.81 -10.48 10.14
C GLU A 47 -5.94 -11.53 10.86
N ASP A 48 -6.01 -11.54 12.20
CA ASP A 48 -5.09 -12.31 13.07
C ASP A 48 -5.14 -13.83 12.84
N HIS A 49 -6.26 -14.33 12.32
CA HIS A 49 -6.51 -15.76 12.13
C HIS A 49 -6.01 -16.29 10.78
N LEU A 50 -5.49 -15.43 9.90
CA LEU A 50 -5.08 -15.83 8.57
C LEU A 50 -3.76 -16.60 8.57
N THR A 51 -3.70 -17.60 7.71
CA THR A 51 -2.51 -18.37 7.37
C THR A 51 -1.72 -17.68 6.25
N ALA A 52 -0.46 -18.08 6.07
CA ALA A 52 0.37 -17.53 5.00
C ALA A 52 -0.25 -17.69 3.58
N PRO A 53 -0.84 -18.85 3.21
CA PRO A 53 -1.53 -18.97 1.91
C PRO A 53 -2.75 -18.04 1.76
N GLU A 54 -3.48 -17.75 2.84
CA GLU A 54 -4.61 -16.83 2.80
C GLU A 54 -4.15 -15.37 2.62
N ILE A 55 -3.01 -15.02 3.22
CA ILE A 55 -2.34 -13.73 3.00
C ILE A 55 -1.86 -13.62 1.55
N GLU A 56 -1.22 -14.67 1.00
CA GLU A 56 -0.81 -14.70 -0.41
C GLU A 56 -2.00 -14.50 -1.35
N ALA A 57 -3.10 -15.23 -1.12
CA ALA A 57 -4.34 -15.08 -1.90
C ALA A 57 -4.94 -13.67 -1.77
N CYS A 58 -4.82 -13.01 -0.62
CA CYS A 58 -5.19 -11.61 -0.47
C CYS A 58 -4.34 -10.70 -1.35
N VAL A 59 -3.02 -10.86 -1.32
CA VAL A 59 -2.11 -10.05 -2.14
C VAL A 59 -2.43 -10.22 -3.63
N GLU A 60 -2.66 -11.45 -4.10
CA GLU A 60 -3.05 -11.71 -5.50
C GLU A 60 -4.35 -10.99 -5.89
N ARG A 61 -5.37 -10.98 -5.01
CA ARG A 61 -6.63 -10.25 -5.25
C ARG A 61 -6.40 -8.74 -5.33
N LEU A 62 -5.57 -8.19 -4.44
CA LEU A 62 -5.22 -6.76 -4.45
C LEU A 62 -4.47 -6.38 -5.73
N GLU A 63 -3.49 -7.17 -6.15
CA GLU A 63 -2.77 -6.95 -7.41
C GLU A 63 -3.71 -6.99 -8.61
N ALA A 64 -4.58 -7.99 -8.69
CA ALA A 64 -5.56 -8.11 -9.76
C ALA A 64 -6.51 -6.90 -9.81
N ARG A 65 -6.99 -6.45 -8.63
CA ARG A 65 -7.90 -5.30 -8.53
C ARG A 65 -7.22 -3.99 -8.91
N LEU A 66 -6.01 -3.75 -8.41
CA LEU A 66 -5.25 -2.54 -8.74
C LEU A 66 -4.87 -2.51 -10.22
N LYS A 67 -4.46 -3.63 -10.81
CA LYS A 67 -4.18 -3.72 -12.24
C LYS A 67 -5.39 -3.36 -13.11
N SER A 68 -6.60 -3.70 -12.65
CA SER A 68 -7.86 -3.37 -13.33
C SER A 68 -8.23 -1.89 -13.16
N ASP A 69 -8.20 -1.40 -11.93
CA ASP A 69 -8.80 -0.10 -11.57
C ASP A 69 -7.80 1.07 -11.66
N MET A 70 -6.50 0.77 -11.69
CA MET A 70 -5.36 1.68 -11.58
C MET A 70 -4.12 1.14 -12.33
N PRO A 71 -4.18 0.99 -13.67
CA PRO A 71 -3.12 0.38 -14.47
C PRO A 71 -1.77 1.11 -14.41
N GLU A 72 -1.74 2.36 -13.94
CA GLU A 72 -0.52 3.11 -13.65
C GLU A 72 0.30 2.51 -12.49
N ILE A 73 -0.28 1.66 -11.63
CA ILE A 73 0.43 0.93 -10.58
C ILE A 73 1.02 -0.34 -11.18
N THR A 74 2.29 -0.27 -11.56
CA THR A 74 2.95 -1.36 -12.30
C THR A 74 3.59 -2.41 -11.39
N ARG A 75 3.86 -2.05 -10.12
CA ARG A 75 4.42 -2.97 -9.12
C ARG A 75 3.83 -2.66 -7.75
N LEU A 76 3.39 -3.70 -7.05
CA LEU A 76 2.90 -3.63 -5.68
C LEU A 76 3.84 -4.42 -4.76
N PHE A 77 4.22 -3.82 -3.65
CA PHE A 77 4.87 -4.51 -2.53
C PHE A 77 3.96 -4.43 -1.33
N VAL A 78 3.72 -5.56 -0.66
CA VAL A 78 2.90 -5.60 0.55
C VAL A 78 3.78 -6.00 1.74
N LYS A 79 3.68 -5.21 2.81
CA LYS A 79 4.36 -5.45 4.07
C LYS A 79 3.33 -5.75 5.16
N PRO A 80 3.18 -7.02 5.57
CA PRO A 80 2.41 -7.38 6.76
C PRO A 80 3.01 -6.69 7.99
N GLN A 81 2.24 -5.84 8.65
CA GLN A 81 2.71 -5.05 9.77
C GLN A 81 1.54 -4.53 10.62
N ALA A 82 1.61 -4.70 11.94
CA ALA A 82 0.62 -4.15 12.85
C ALA A 82 0.56 -2.60 12.81
N THR A 83 -0.63 -2.01 12.98
CA THR A 83 -0.88 -0.56 12.93
C THR A 83 0.15 0.24 13.72
N GLY A 84 0.32 -0.09 15.01
CA GLY A 84 1.19 0.68 15.90
C GLY A 84 2.66 0.69 15.45
N THR A 85 3.09 -0.32 14.68
CA THR A 85 4.44 -0.37 14.12
C THR A 85 4.59 0.54 12.91
N TRP A 86 3.54 0.71 12.10
CA TRP A 86 3.54 1.63 10.96
C TRP A 86 3.67 3.09 11.39
N GLU A 87 2.85 3.52 12.35
CA GLU A 87 2.83 4.90 12.83
C GLU A 87 4.21 5.34 13.36
N ARG A 88 4.89 4.47 14.10
CA ARG A 88 6.26 4.73 14.60
C ARG A 88 7.29 4.87 13.47
N ARG A 89 7.15 4.08 12.41
CA ARG A 89 8.11 4.04 11.29
C ARG A 89 7.86 5.12 10.23
N ARG A 90 6.66 5.72 10.18
CA ARG A 90 6.34 6.81 9.25
C ARG A 90 6.87 8.17 9.71
N LYS A 91 6.90 8.43 11.03
CA LYS A 91 7.37 9.71 11.61
C LYS A 91 8.75 10.18 11.12
N PRO A 92 9.78 9.34 10.97
CA PRO A 92 11.06 9.77 10.43
C PRO A 92 11.05 10.06 8.91
N ILE A 93 10.15 9.46 8.13
CA ILE A 93 10.12 9.62 6.67
C ILE A 93 9.47 10.95 6.28
N ALA A 94 8.39 11.36 6.96
CA ALA A 94 7.72 12.64 6.69
C ALA A 94 8.63 13.86 6.99
N GLY A 95 9.43 13.79 8.06
CA GLY A 95 10.34 14.88 8.43
C GLY A 95 11.53 15.10 7.48
N ALA A 96 11.80 14.16 6.55
CA ALA A 96 12.84 14.31 5.54
C ALA A 96 12.37 15.02 4.26
N PHE A 97 11.07 15.29 4.12
CA PHE A 97 10.47 15.99 2.98
C PHE A 97 9.93 17.39 3.35
N GLU A 98 10.10 17.83 4.59
CA GLU A 98 9.68 19.15 5.09
C GLU A 98 10.87 20.13 5.27
N GLU A 99 12.10 19.70 4.98
CA GLU A 99 13.29 20.55 4.91
C GLU A 99 13.73 20.72 3.43
N ASP A 100 12.98 21.53 2.67
CA ASP A 100 13.43 22.19 1.43
C ASP A 100 12.61 23.48 1.20
#